data_AF-A0A9E3BTL5-F1
#
_entry.id   AF-A0A9E3BTL5-F1
#
_cell.length_a   1.000
_cell.length_b   1.000
_cell.length_c   1.000
_cell.angle_alpha   90.00
_cell.angle_beta   90.00
_cell.angle_gamma   90.00
#
_symmetry.space_group_name_H-M   'P 1'
#
loop_
_entity.id
_entity.type
_entity.pdbx_description
1 polymer ?
#
loop_
_entity_poly.entity_id
_entity_poly.type
_entity_poly.pdbx_seq_one_letter_code
_entity_poly.pdbx_strand_id
1 'polypeptide(L)'
;MAGGISIEPYKPLCVSAQAVPGGGYLNVDARSGNFGASPLLQLGLQASPGAAGIDSVLAEQLAGDNEALVKTADVKMGETEQALLFDPQTGYLNLQGEEAVNQAPAVLDAYTEAQDSAMASLTDDDQRHMFGDLADQRLATFATQVERHAAAERQRWYDTASDGRIALMQADAGLHW
;
A
#
# COMPACT_ATOMS: atom_id res chain seq x y z
N MET A 1 -39.46 -12.89 21.21
CA MET A 1 -39.58 -11.47 20.83
C MET A 1 -38.35 -11.13 20.01
N ALA A 2 -38.48 -11.03 18.69
CA ALA A 2 -37.36 -10.81 17.77
C ALA A 2 -37.56 -9.44 17.10
N GLY A 3 -36.65 -8.49 17.36
CA GLY A 3 -36.62 -7.18 16.72
C GLY A 3 -35.52 -7.14 15.67
N GLY A 4 -35.90 -7.06 14.39
CA GLY A 4 -34.97 -6.85 13.28
C GLY A 4 -34.72 -5.36 13.04
N ILE A 5 -33.47 -4.98 12.80
CA ILE A 5 -33.08 -3.63 12.39
C ILE A 5 -33.18 -3.55 10.87
N SER A 6 -34.00 -2.63 10.36
CA SER A 6 -34.12 -2.32 8.92
C SER A 6 -33.14 -1.21 8.56
N ILE A 7 -32.23 -1.48 7.63
CA ILE A 7 -31.31 -0.47 7.07
C ILE A 7 -31.91 0.00 5.74
N GLU A 8 -32.25 1.29 5.65
CA GLU A 8 -32.77 1.92 4.43
C GLU A 8 -31.66 2.09 3.37
N PRO A 9 -31.99 2.05 2.05
CA PRO A 9 -31.01 2.28 0.99
C PRO A 9 -30.60 3.75 0.89
N TYR A 10 -29.31 3.97 0.61
CA TYR A 10 -28.65 5.28 0.49
C TYR A 10 -29.24 6.13 -0.66
N LYS A 11 -29.56 7.41 -0.38
CA LYS A 11 -29.95 8.41 -1.39
C LYS A 11 -28.70 9.17 -1.90
N PRO A 12 -28.42 9.22 -3.22
CA PRO A 12 -27.34 10.06 -3.74
C PRO A 12 -27.76 11.54 -3.79
N LEU A 13 -26.81 12.43 -3.47
CA LEU A 13 -26.93 13.90 -3.55
C LEU A 13 -26.97 14.35 -5.02
N CYS A 14 -27.99 15.12 -5.40
CA CYS A 14 -28.07 15.73 -6.73
C CYS A 14 -27.16 16.97 -6.83
N VAL A 15 -26.24 17.01 -7.79
CA VAL A 15 -25.49 18.22 -8.19
C VAL A 15 -26.28 18.94 -9.29
N SER A 16 -26.74 20.16 -9.01
CA SER A 16 -27.43 21.01 -9.98
C SER A 16 -26.42 21.75 -10.86
N ALA A 17 -26.26 21.32 -12.11
CA ALA A 17 -25.61 22.12 -13.15
C ALA A 17 -26.67 23.01 -13.81
N GLN A 18 -26.66 24.31 -13.50
CA GLN A 18 -27.51 25.29 -14.15
C GLN A 18 -26.72 25.90 -15.32
N ALA A 19 -27.13 25.59 -16.56
CA ALA A 19 -26.58 26.21 -17.76
C ALA A 19 -27.44 27.42 -18.17
N VAL A 20 -26.81 28.58 -18.32
CA VAL A 20 -27.40 29.75 -19.01
C VAL A 20 -26.92 29.74 -20.46
N PRO A 21 -27.77 30.07 -21.45
CA PRO A 21 -27.50 29.81 -22.85
C PRO A 21 -26.64 30.92 -23.50
N GLY A 22 -25.57 30.51 -24.19
CA GLY A 22 -24.89 31.30 -25.21
C GLY A 22 -23.51 31.87 -24.82
N GLY A 23 -22.45 31.20 -25.32
CA GLY A 23 -21.20 31.84 -25.75
C GLY A 23 -20.00 31.83 -24.80
N GLY A 24 -19.07 30.86 -24.99
CA GLY A 24 -17.64 30.89 -24.59
C GLY A 24 -17.35 30.90 -23.08
N TYR A 25 -16.35 30.21 -22.51
CA TYR A 25 -15.01 29.92 -23.02
C TYR A 25 -14.49 28.59 -22.46
N LEU A 26 -13.65 27.93 -23.26
CA LEU A 26 -12.71 26.89 -22.84
C LEU A 26 -11.55 27.53 -22.05
N ASN A 27 -11.11 26.91 -20.96
CA ASN A 27 -9.68 26.66 -20.78
C ASN A 27 -9.44 25.45 -19.87
N VAL A 28 -8.57 24.59 -20.37
CA VAL A 28 -8.02 23.37 -19.76
C VAL A 28 -6.63 23.70 -19.21
N ASP A 29 -6.14 22.84 -18.33
CA ASP A 29 -4.78 22.71 -17.75
C ASP A 29 -4.51 23.41 -16.39
N ALA A 30 -3.83 22.77 -15.42
CA ALA A 30 -2.73 21.83 -15.62
C ALA A 30 -2.46 20.86 -14.44
N ARG A 31 -1.88 19.69 -14.82
CA ARG A 31 -0.96 18.79 -14.08
C ARG A 31 -1.51 17.52 -13.40
N SER A 32 -1.39 16.45 -14.20
CA SER A 32 -1.19 15.02 -13.87
C SER A 32 -2.06 14.42 -12.76
N GLY A 33 -3.22 13.93 -13.18
CA GLY A 33 -4.14 13.16 -12.35
C GLY A 33 -5.47 13.08 -13.08
N ASN A 34 -5.48 12.39 -14.23
CA ASN A 34 -6.67 12.28 -15.09
C ASN A 34 -7.69 11.31 -14.47
N PHE A 35 -8.24 11.68 -13.32
CA PHE A 35 -9.51 11.15 -12.83
C PHE A 35 -10.62 11.85 -13.60
N GLY A 36 -11.11 11.22 -14.66
CA GLY A 36 -12.27 11.76 -15.37
C GLY A 36 -12.66 10.99 -16.62
N ALA A 37 -13.42 9.92 -16.45
CA ALA A 37 -14.50 9.62 -17.38
C ALA A 37 -15.82 10.09 -16.74
N SER A 38 -16.18 11.36 -16.95
CA SER A 38 -17.50 11.93 -16.62
C SER A 38 -18.50 11.64 -17.77
N PRO A 39 -19.82 11.87 -17.63
CA PRO A 39 -20.81 10.86 -17.30
C PRO A 39 -21.88 10.66 -18.39
N LEU A 40 -22.18 9.39 -18.70
CA LEU A 40 -23.51 8.76 -18.67
C LEU A 40 -24.82 9.43 -19.18
N LEU A 41 -24.87 10.52 -19.96
CA LEU A 41 -26.16 10.98 -20.49
C LEU A 41 -26.11 11.70 -21.85
N GLN A 42 -26.20 10.91 -22.91
CA GLN A 42 -27.00 11.27 -24.10
C GLN A 42 -27.46 9.97 -24.78
N LEU A 43 -28.26 9.17 -24.06
CA LEU A 43 -29.68 9.00 -24.35
C LEU A 43 -29.98 8.66 -25.83
N GLY A 44 -29.88 7.36 -26.14
CA GLY A 44 -30.79 6.61 -27.00
C GLY A 44 -31.08 7.17 -28.39
N LEU A 45 -30.34 6.71 -29.39
CA LEU A 45 -30.95 6.26 -30.65
C LEU A 45 -29.97 5.38 -31.43
N GLN A 46 -30.32 4.09 -31.52
CA GLN A 46 -30.01 3.18 -32.63
C GLN A 46 -28.60 2.56 -32.69
N ALA A 47 -28.43 1.44 -31.99
CA ALA A 47 -27.99 0.20 -32.63
C ALA A 47 -28.22 -1.00 -31.70
N SER A 48 -28.98 -1.98 -32.20
CA SER A 48 -29.27 -3.32 -31.66
C SER A 48 -28.39 -3.83 -30.48
N PRO A 49 -28.96 -4.11 -29.29
CA PRO A 49 -28.21 -4.62 -28.14
C PRO A 49 -28.19 -6.14 -28.19
N GLY A 50 -27.06 -6.74 -28.58
CA GLY A 50 -26.93 -8.20 -28.54
C GLY A 50 -25.50 -8.73 -28.60
N ALA A 51 -24.55 -7.97 -29.13
CA ALA A 51 -23.14 -8.36 -29.16
C ALA A 51 -22.24 -7.27 -28.57
N ALA A 52 -22.33 -6.02 -29.06
CA ALA A 52 -21.49 -4.92 -28.59
C ALA A 52 -21.74 -4.50 -27.12
N GLY A 53 -22.94 -4.72 -26.59
CA GLY A 53 -23.26 -4.45 -25.17
C GLY A 53 -22.89 -5.58 -24.22
N ILE A 54 -22.74 -6.81 -24.72
CA ILE A 54 -22.29 -7.95 -23.91
C ILE A 54 -20.78 -7.85 -23.71
N ASP A 55 -20.04 -7.50 -24.77
CA ASP A 55 -18.58 -7.29 -24.69
C ASP A 55 -18.23 -6.16 -23.71
N SER A 56 -18.99 -5.05 -23.70
CA SER A 56 -18.74 -3.95 -22.75
C SER A 56 -19.06 -4.32 -21.30
N VAL A 57 -20.14 -5.07 -21.05
CA VAL A 57 -20.50 -5.52 -19.70
C VAL A 57 -19.54 -6.58 -19.19
N LEU A 58 -19.10 -7.50 -20.06
CA LEU A 58 -18.10 -8.51 -19.73
C LEU A 58 -16.73 -7.88 -19.44
N ALA A 59 -16.30 -6.90 -20.24
CA ALA A 59 -15.05 -6.17 -20.00
C ALA A 59 -15.08 -5.41 -18.67
N GLU A 60 -16.20 -4.77 -18.32
CA GLU A 60 -16.35 -4.07 -17.04
C GLU A 60 -16.38 -5.05 -15.85
N GLN A 61 -17.00 -6.22 -16.01
CA GLN A 61 -17.00 -7.26 -14.99
C GLN A 61 -15.60 -7.86 -14.77
N LEU A 62 -14.88 -8.17 -15.86
CA LEU A 62 -13.49 -8.66 -15.78
C LEU A 62 -12.54 -7.63 -15.14
N ALA A 63 -12.72 -6.34 -15.46
CA ALA A 63 -11.95 -5.27 -14.82
C ALA A 63 -12.22 -5.20 -13.31
N GLY A 64 -13.48 -5.34 -12.88
CA GLY A 64 -13.86 -5.38 -11.47
C GLY A 64 -13.28 -6.60 -10.73
N ASP A 65 -13.28 -7.77 -11.36
CA ASP A 65 -12.70 -9.00 -10.78
C ASP A 65 -11.17 -8.90 -10.68
N ASN A 66 -10.50 -8.35 -11.70
CA ASN A 66 -9.06 -8.09 -11.69
C ASN A 66 -8.66 -7.13 -10.56
N GLU A 67 -9.41 -6.04 -10.38
CA GLU A 67 -9.18 -5.08 -9.29
C GLU A 67 -9.37 -5.73 -7.91
N ALA A 68 -10.38 -6.58 -7.74
CA ALA A 68 -10.63 -7.29 -6.48
C ALA A 68 -9.49 -8.25 -6.11
N LEU A 69 -8.91 -8.95 -7.09
CA LEU A 69 -7.78 -9.84 -6.87
C LEU A 69 -6.50 -9.07 -6.50
N VAL A 70 -6.21 -7.96 -7.19
CA VAL A 70 -5.10 -7.07 -6.85
C VAL A 70 -5.23 -6.53 -5.42
N LYS A 71 -6.43 -6.08 -5.03
CA LYS A 71 -6.69 -5.63 -3.65
C LYS A 71 -6.52 -6.74 -2.63
N THR A 72 -6.90 -7.97 -2.96
CA THR A 72 -6.71 -9.12 -2.07
C THR A 72 -5.24 -9.42 -1.87
N ALA A 73 -4.43 -9.38 -2.93
CA ALA A 73 -2.98 -9.50 -2.84
C ALA A 73 -2.37 -8.38 -1.99
N ASP A 74 -2.86 -7.14 -2.16
CA ASP A 74 -2.42 -5.99 -1.36
C ASP A 74 -2.71 -6.14 0.14
N VAL A 75 -3.91 -6.61 0.50
CA VAL A 75 -4.26 -6.90 1.91
C VAL A 75 -3.28 -7.90 2.51
N LYS A 76 -2.95 -8.97 1.77
CA LYS A 76 -1.98 -9.98 2.22
C LYS A 76 -0.57 -9.40 2.40
N MET A 77 -0.16 -8.45 1.55
CA MET A 77 1.10 -7.72 1.74
C MET A 77 1.07 -6.87 3.01
N GLY A 78 -0.06 -6.23 3.32
CA GLY A 78 -0.24 -5.49 4.57
C GLY A 78 -0.19 -6.39 5.82
N GLU A 79 -0.79 -7.58 5.76
CA GLU A 79 -0.68 -8.58 6.84
C GLU A 79 0.75 -9.06 7.03
N THR A 80 1.48 -9.27 5.93
CA THR A 80 2.89 -9.68 5.96
C THR A 80 3.76 -8.58 6.56
N GLU A 81 3.57 -7.32 6.15
CA GLU A 81 4.24 -6.16 6.75
C GLU A 81 3.99 -6.07 8.25
N GLN A 82 2.72 -6.23 8.67
CA GLN A 82 2.34 -6.20 10.07
C GLN A 82 3.06 -7.28 10.88
N ALA A 83 3.11 -8.51 10.36
CA ALA A 83 3.77 -9.63 11.01
C ALA A 83 5.31 -9.44 11.08
N LEU A 84 5.92 -8.98 10.00
CA LEU A 84 7.38 -8.81 9.94
C LEU A 84 7.87 -7.66 10.82
N LEU A 85 7.15 -6.54 10.87
CA LEU A 85 7.61 -5.35 11.61
C LEU A 85 7.10 -5.29 13.04
N PHE A 86 5.82 -5.61 13.25
CA PHE A 86 5.09 -5.23 14.47
C PHE A 86 4.60 -6.42 15.30
N ASP A 87 4.91 -7.66 14.91
CA ASP A 87 4.62 -8.81 15.77
C ASP A 87 5.28 -8.61 17.14
N PRO A 88 4.56 -8.74 18.27
CA PRO A 88 5.08 -8.41 19.59
C PRO A 88 6.17 -9.37 20.10
N GLN A 89 6.31 -10.55 19.50
CA GLN A 89 7.29 -11.56 19.89
C GLN A 89 8.47 -11.62 18.93
N THR A 90 8.22 -11.54 17.63
CA THR A 90 9.23 -11.75 16.59
C THR A 90 9.38 -10.58 15.61
N GLY A 91 8.61 -9.51 15.78
CA GLY A 91 8.63 -8.35 14.90
C GLY A 91 9.99 -7.64 14.92
N TYR A 92 10.46 -7.26 13.74
CA TYR A 92 11.75 -6.62 13.53
C TYR A 92 11.94 -5.34 14.36
N LEU A 93 10.88 -4.56 14.56
CA LEU A 93 10.96 -3.31 15.33
C LEU A 93 11.18 -3.53 16.83
N ASN A 94 11.06 -4.77 17.32
CA ASN A 94 11.41 -5.12 18.70
C ASN A 94 12.89 -5.48 18.86
N LEU A 95 13.61 -5.74 17.77
CA LEU A 95 15.04 -6.02 17.81
C LEU A 95 15.82 -4.76 18.18
N GLN A 96 16.93 -4.91 18.89
CA GLN A 96 17.75 -3.81 19.38
C GLN A 96 19.25 -4.03 19.13
N GLY A 97 19.98 -2.93 19.11
CA GLY A 97 21.44 -2.90 18.97
C GLY A 97 21.94 -3.63 17.73
N GLU A 98 22.94 -4.48 17.92
CA GLU A 98 23.60 -5.22 16.84
C GLU A 98 22.65 -6.18 16.10
N GLU A 99 21.71 -6.81 16.81
CA GLU A 99 20.78 -7.76 16.21
C GLU A 99 19.85 -7.08 15.19
N ALA A 100 19.31 -5.91 15.52
CA ALA A 100 18.49 -5.13 14.59
C ALA A 100 19.27 -4.78 13.30
N VAL A 101 20.54 -4.37 13.45
CA VAL A 101 21.38 -4.03 12.30
C VAL A 101 21.65 -5.24 11.41
N ASN A 102 21.93 -6.39 12.02
CA ASN A 102 22.27 -7.61 11.30
C ASN A 102 21.05 -8.29 10.64
N GLN A 103 19.86 -8.18 11.23
CA GLN A 103 18.63 -8.78 10.72
C GLN A 103 17.93 -7.93 9.65
N ALA A 104 18.31 -6.66 9.49
CA ALA A 104 17.70 -5.76 8.51
C ALA A 104 17.63 -6.33 7.08
N PRO A 105 18.72 -6.91 6.52
CA PRO A 105 18.68 -7.48 5.17
C PRO A 105 17.75 -8.69 5.08
N ALA A 106 17.77 -9.57 6.08
CA ALA A 106 16.92 -10.77 6.08
C ALA A 106 15.43 -10.42 6.11
N VAL A 107 15.05 -9.35 6.82
CA VAL A 107 13.66 -8.87 6.87
C VAL A 107 13.23 -8.24 5.55
N LEU A 108 14.13 -7.52 4.87
CA LEU A 108 13.87 -6.99 3.53
C LEU A 108 13.69 -8.12 2.52
N ASP A 109 14.58 -9.11 2.54
CA ASP A 109 14.51 -10.27 1.66
C ASP A 109 13.21 -11.05 1.87
N ALA A 110 12.79 -11.26 3.12
CA ALA A 110 11.52 -11.92 3.43
C ALA A 110 10.30 -11.16 2.89
N TYR A 111 10.33 -9.83 2.93
CA TYR A 111 9.27 -9.00 2.37
C TYR A 111 9.24 -9.06 0.84
N THR A 112 10.41 -8.99 0.19
CA THR A 112 10.53 -9.13 -1.27
C THR A 112 10.09 -10.52 -1.73
N GLU A 113 10.43 -11.59 -1.01
CA GLU A 113 9.95 -12.94 -1.33
C GLU A 113 8.41 -13.05 -1.24
N ALA A 114 7.81 -12.40 -0.24
CA ALA A 114 6.34 -12.33 -0.13
C ALA A 114 5.72 -11.56 -1.30
N GLN A 115 6.34 -10.46 -1.74
CA GLN A 115 5.94 -9.71 -2.91
C GLN A 115 6.02 -10.55 -4.19
N ASP A 116 7.12 -11.25 -4.41
CA ASP A 116 7.31 -12.15 -5.56
C ASP A 116 6.28 -13.28 -5.56
N SER A 117 6.00 -13.87 -4.40
CA SER A 117 4.96 -14.88 -4.26
C SER A 117 3.56 -14.32 -4.55
N ALA A 118 3.27 -13.07 -4.16
CA ALA A 118 2.01 -12.42 -4.47
C ALA A 118 1.89 -12.17 -5.98
N MET A 119 2.93 -11.65 -6.63
CA MET A 119 2.97 -11.47 -8.09
C MET A 119 2.78 -12.79 -8.84
N ALA A 120 3.42 -13.87 -8.39
CA ALA A 120 3.31 -15.20 -9.01
C ALA A 120 1.90 -15.81 -8.88
N SER A 121 1.11 -15.37 -7.90
CA SER A 121 -0.27 -15.82 -7.72
C SER A 121 -1.27 -15.14 -8.67
N LEU A 122 -0.89 -14.03 -9.29
CA LEU A 122 -1.72 -13.29 -10.25
C LEU A 122 -1.59 -13.92 -11.64
N THR A 123 -2.73 -14.21 -12.26
CA THR A 123 -2.80 -14.97 -13.51
C THR A 123 -2.84 -14.09 -14.75
N ASP A 124 -3.28 -12.84 -14.61
CA ASP A 124 -3.44 -11.86 -15.69
C ASP A 124 -2.26 -10.88 -15.72
N ASP A 125 -1.84 -10.46 -16.90
CA ASP A 125 -0.83 -9.42 -17.09
C ASP A 125 -1.30 -8.06 -16.56
N ASP A 126 -2.59 -7.74 -16.72
CA ASP A 126 -3.17 -6.49 -16.20
C ASP A 126 -3.16 -6.49 -14.66
N GLN A 127 -3.47 -7.63 -14.03
CA GLN A 127 -3.37 -7.80 -12.57
C GLN A 127 -1.93 -7.61 -12.10
N ARG A 128 -0.96 -8.25 -12.80
CA ARG A 128 0.47 -8.12 -12.47
C ARG A 128 0.95 -6.69 -12.59
N HIS A 129 0.53 -5.97 -13.63
CA HIS A 129 0.90 -4.56 -13.82
C HIS A 129 0.32 -3.68 -12.71
N MET A 130 -0.98 -3.80 -12.43
CA MET A 130 -1.64 -3.03 -11.37
C MET A 130 -1.05 -3.31 -9.99
N PHE A 131 -0.75 -4.58 -9.69
CA PHE A 131 -0.13 -4.95 -8.41
C PHE A 131 1.34 -4.50 -8.34
N GLY A 132 2.09 -4.56 -9.44
CA GLY A 132 3.50 -4.17 -9.49
C GLY A 132 3.73 -2.73 -9.01
N ASP A 133 2.96 -1.77 -9.53
CA ASP A 133 3.07 -0.35 -9.14
C ASP A 133 2.80 -0.14 -7.64
N LEU A 134 1.83 -0.87 -7.10
CA LEU A 134 1.48 -0.82 -5.68
C LEU A 134 2.54 -1.49 -4.81
N ALA A 135 3.06 -2.61 -5.27
CA ALA A 135 4.05 -3.40 -4.55
C ALA A 135 5.40 -2.67 -4.48
N ASP A 136 5.81 -1.96 -5.53
CA ASP A 136 7.01 -1.12 -5.52
C ASP A 136 6.91 0.02 -4.50
N GLN A 137 5.76 0.69 -4.43
CA GLN A 137 5.51 1.75 -3.43
C GLN A 137 5.58 1.21 -2.00
N ARG A 138 5.01 0.02 -1.79
CA ARG A 138 5.06 -0.66 -0.50
C ARG A 138 6.47 -1.07 -0.12
N LEU A 139 7.23 -1.68 -1.03
CA LEU A 139 8.63 -2.05 -0.78
C LEU A 139 9.46 -0.83 -0.39
N ALA A 140 9.30 0.30 -1.09
CA ALA A 140 10.02 1.53 -0.76
C ALA A 140 9.67 2.06 0.65
N THR A 141 8.39 1.98 1.04
CA THR A 141 7.90 2.39 2.36
C THR A 141 8.41 1.45 3.45
N PHE A 142 8.34 0.14 3.22
CA PHE A 142 8.84 -0.90 4.11
C PHE A 142 10.34 -0.77 4.33
N ALA A 143 11.12 -0.65 3.25
CA ALA A 143 12.56 -0.47 3.31
C ALA A 143 12.96 0.77 4.11
N THR A 144 12.27 1.88 3.89
CA THR A 144 12.49 3.11 4.66
C THR A 144 12.27 2.91 6.16
N GLN A 145 11.26 2.14 6.57
CA GLN A 145 11.00 1.84 7.98
C GLN A 145 12.11 0.97 8.58
N VAL A 146 12.48 -0.11 7.88
CA VAL A 146 13.55 -1.03 8.31
C VAL A 146 14.88 -0.30 8.46
N GLU A 147 15.25 0.52 7.48
CA GLU A 147 16.49 1.29 7.47
C GLU A 147 16.54 2.33 8.59
N ARG A 148 15.44 3.05 8.83
CA ARG A 148 15.35 4.03 9.91
C ARG A 148 15.56 3.38 11.27
N HIS A 149 14.93 2.23 11.51
CA HIS A 149 15.11 1.46 12.74
C HIS A 149 16.54 0.95 12.88
N ALA A 150 17.07 0.31 11.83
CA ALA A 150 18.46 -0.17 11.81
C ALA A 150 19.46 0.95 12.10
N ALA A 151 19.26 2.14 11.52
CA ALA A 151 20.12 3.29 11.75
C ALA A 151 20.06 3.78 13.20
N ALA A 152 18.87 3.85 13.80
CA ALA A 152 18.69 4.24 15.19
C ALA A 152 19.36 3.24 16.15
N GLU A 153 19.18 1.94 15.92
CA GLU A 153 19.78 0.89 16.73
C GLU A 153 21.30 0.80 16.55
N ARG A 154 21.81 1.04 15.34
CA ARG A 154 23.25 1.14 15.08
C ARG A 154 23.90 2.24 15.91
N GLN A 155 23.26 3.41 15.98
CA GLN A 155 23.78 4.51 16.79
C GLN A 155 23.80 4.13 18.28
N ARG A 156 22.70 3.56 18.81
CA ARG A 156 22.61 3.09 20.20
C ARG A 156 23.68 2.06 20.53
N TRP A 157 23.95 1.14 19.61
CA TRP A 157 24.97 0.12 19.77
C TRP A 157 26.37 0.73 19.89
N TYR A 158 26.72 1.68 19.02
CA TYR A 158 28.00 2.38 19.07
C TYR A 158 28.19 3.21 20.35
N ASP A 159 27.13 3.89 20.81
CA ASP A 159 27.16 4.66 22.05
C ASP A 159 27.39 3.72 23.25
N THR A 160 26.63 2.61 23.33
CA THR A 160 26.77 1.61 24.39
C THR A 160 28.16 0.97 24.41
N ALA A 161 28.72 0.63 23.24
CA ALA A 161 30.06 0.07 23.13
C ALA A 161 31.14 1.07 23.59
N SER A 162 30.95 2.35 23.29
CA SER A 162 31.85 3.43 23.70
C SER A 162 31.80 3.66 25.21
N ASP A 163 30.61 3.73 25.79
CA ASP A 163 30.39 3.87 27.22
C ASP A 163 31.00 2.71 28.02
N GLY A 164 30.80 1.47 27.55
CA GLY A 164 31.40 0.28 28.16
C GLY A 164 32.93 0.35 28.19
N ARG A 165 33.55 0.91 27.14
CA ARG A 165 35.00 1.10 27.08
C ARG A 165 35.49 2.18 28.05
N ILE A 166 34.77 3.30 28.16
CA ILE A 166 35.10 4.37 29.11
C ILE A 166 34.98 3.86 30.55
N ALA A 167 33.90 3.13 30.86
CA ALA A 167 33.70 2.54 32.18
C ALA A 167 34.82 1.57 32.55
N LEU A 168 35.28 0.74 31.59
CA LEU A 168 36.42 -0.16 31.80
C LEU A 168 37.71 0.62 32.11
N MET A 169 38.00 1.69 31.37
CA MET A 169 39.18 2.54 31.62
C MET A 169 39.12 3.23 32.99
N GLN A 170 37.93 3.67 33.43
CA GLN A 170 37.74 4.26 34.75
C GLN A 170 37.92 3.24 35.88
N ALA A 171 37.41 2.02 35.70
CA ALA A 171 37.60 0.94 36.67
C ALA A 171 39.07 0.54 36.81
N ASP A 172 39.79 0.44 35.69
CA ASP A 172 41.23 0.14 35.66
C ASP A 172 42.06 1.23 36.34
N ALA A 173 41.80 2.51 36.01
CA ALA A 173 42.42 3.64 36.70
C ALA A 173 42.12 3.62 38.20
N GLY A 174 40.92 3.15 38.58
CA GLY A 174 40.46 2.98 39.95
C GLY A 174 41.12 1.86 40.74
N LEU A 175 41.76 0.90 40.08
CA LEU A 175 42.50 -0.22 40.70
C LEU A 175 43.99 0.08 40.86
N HIS A 176 44.49 1.12 40.20
CA HIS A 176 45.91 1.47 40.13
C HIS A 176 46.31 2.71 40.95
N TRP A 177 45.49 3.13 41.92
CA TRP A 177 45.82 4.09 42.97
C TRP A 177 45.85 3.43 44.36
#